data_AF-A0A2P6VEM5-F1
#
_entry.id   AF-A0A2P6VEM5-F1
#
_cell.length_a   1.000
_cell.length_b   1.000
_cell.length_c   1.000
_cell.angle_alpha   90.00
_cell.angle_beta   90.00
_cell.angle_gamma   90.00
#
_symmetry.space_group_name_H-M   'P 1'
#
loop_
_entity.id
_entity.type
_entity.pdbx_description
1 polymer ?
#
loop_
_entity_poly.entity_id
_entity_poly.type
_entity_poly.pdbx_seq_one_letter_code
_entity_poly.pdbx_strand_id
1 'polypeptide(L)'
;MSSIAASGACVRAPAAARVAARSSRPCARAQWRVRSTDHLADHLKSVDHPPEVTDVLKTGDENPEELSELYTDVMQQRMGSTTLTYRHEDGTNYCRILDDLIVGSCLQTVADVDKIADGENVRTVMCLQEDSDMAYFELDINPILERCAARGDVHHMRHRIRDFDPFSLRMELPGAVAALAQSAAANGGTAYVHCTAGLGRAPATSLAYMWWFKGWHLEDAYDYLTGIRPCKPNVNAIRCAAADVLYGEPPTPVPIVLPIYGIKGIPQVAGLDVGWGQQLDMKPDPRYRHRFLLMRDLPPGTYSFKFIIDGRWGYAPSLPTRLDGDNTNNWVGVPYRNTSPEVQAARERLLAPGGRLTDEERQRIQEKLMALPLNGGGTTGNLSAVAAAE
;
A
#
# COMPACT_ATOMS: atom_id res chain seq x y z
N MET A 1 74.24 -32.25 8.82
CA MET A 1 73.70 -32.93 7.62
C MET A 1 72.69 -31.97 7.02
N SER A 2 73.12 -31.07 6.14
CA SER A 2 73.07 -31.21 4.67
C SER A 2 71.62 -31.39 4.18
N SER A 3 71.09 -30.81 3.11
CA SER A 3 71.50 -29.84 2.09
C SER A 3 70.29 -29.75 1.13
N ILE A 4 69.97 -28.55 0.66
CA ILE A 4 69.62 -28.17 -0.73
C ILE A 4 69.27 -29.32 -1.71
N ALA A 5 68.15 -29.22 -2.45
CA ALA A 5 68.14 -29.13 -3.93
C ALA A 5 66.74 -29.10 -4.56
N ALA A 6 66.62 -28.28 -5.61
CA ALA A 6 65.50 -28.10 -6.51
C ALA A 6 65.55 -29.03 -7.74
N SER A 7 64.41 -29.23 -8.39
CA SER A 7 64.21 -29.45 -9.85
C SER A 7 62.74 -29.88 -10.04
N GLY A 8 61.93 -29.43 -11.00
CA GLY A 8 62.19 -28.86 -12.31
C GLY A 8 61.96 -29.92 -13.38
N ALA A 9 60.73 -30.06 -13.91
CA ALA A 9 60.46 -30.58 -15.25
C ALA A 9 58.98 -30.44 -15.65
N CYS A 10 58.73 -29.57 -16.62
CA CYS A 10 57.61 -29.61 -17.55
C CYS A 10 57.93 -30.67 -18.62
N VAL A 11 56.92 -31.35 -19.21
CA VAL A 11 56.74 -31.57 -20.67
C VAL A 11 55.71 -32.68 -21.01
N ARG A 12 54.67 -32.21 -21.70
CA ARG A 12 53.85 -32.77 -22.83
C ARG A 12 52.86 -33.93 -22.66
N ALA A 13 51.72 -33.64 -23.31
CA ALA A 13 50.52 -34.43 -23.56
C ALA A 13 50.69 -35.58 -24.58
N PRO A 14 49.64 -36.40 -24.74
CA PRO A 14 49.17 -36.77 -26.06
C PRO A 14 47.71 -36.35 -26.31
N ALA A 15 47.38 -36.33 -27.59
CA ALA A 15 46.29 -35.60 -28.21
C ALA A 15 44.97 -36.38 -28.33
N ALA A 16 43.89 -35.59 -28.45
CA ALA A 16 42.71 -35.75 -29.31
C ALA A 16 41.81 -37.00 -29.20
N ALA A 17 40.56 -36.76 -28.77
CA ALA A 17 39.37 -37.19 -29.53
C ALA A 17 38.18 -36.25 -29.23
N ARG A 18 37.74 -35.50 -30.26
CA ARG A 18 36.39 -34.92 -30.35
C ARG A 18 35.42 -36.05 -30.67
N VAL A 19 34.24 -36.09 -30.03
CA VAL A 19 32.91 -36.16 -30.70
C VAL A 19 31.85 -35.65 -29.71
N ALA A 20 30.89 -34.94 -30.26
CA ALA A 20 29.78 -34.22 -29.64
C ALA A 20 28.79 -35.08 -28.82
N ALA A 21 28.22 -34.47 -27.79
CA ALA A 21 26.81 -34.67 -27.44
C ALA A 21 26.25 -33.35 -26.89
N ARG A 22 25.46 -32.66 -27.71
CA ARG A 22 24.58 -31.57 -27.28
C ARG A 22 23.55 -32.16 -26.32
N SER A 23 23.65 -31.87 -25.02
CA SER A 23 22.49 -31.99 -24.13
C SER A 23 21.81 -30.63 -24.06
N SER A 24 20.72 -30.51 -24.82
CA SER A 24 19.75 -29.45 -24.68
C SER A 24 19.19 -29.47 -23.26
N ARG A 25 19.58 -28.50 -22.43
CA ARG A 25 18.85 -28.22 -21.19
C ARG A 25 17.43 -27.76 -21.58
N PRO A 26 16.35 -28.29 -20.98
CA PRO A 26 15.02 -27.78 -21.27
C PRO A 26 14.93 -26.33 -20.78
N CYS A 27 14.53 -25.44 -21.68
CA CYS A 27 14.05 -24.10 -21.33
C CYS A 27 12.89 -24.27 -20.34
N ALA A 28 13.01 -23.70 -19.13
CA ALA A 28 11.93 -23.70 -18.16
C ALA A 28 10.69 -23.08 -18.83
N ARG A 29 9.62 -23.87 -18.99
CA ARG A 29 8.35 -23.39 -19.51
C ARG A 29 7.86 -22.27 -18.57
N ALA A 30 7.86 -21.05 -19.07
CA ALA A 30 7.11 -19.96 -18.44
C ALA A 30 5.63 -20.38 -18.39
N GLN A 31 5.09 -20.52 -17.18
CA GLN A 31 3.69 -20.88 -16.98
C GLN A 31 2.85 -19.61 -17.14
N TRP A 32 2.37 -19.39 -18.36
CA TRP A 32 1.37 -18.36 -18.67
C TRP A 32 -0.01 -19.03 -18.64
N ARG A 33 -0.89 -18.67 -17.70
CA ARG A 33 -2.27 -19.19 -17.66
C ARG A 33 -3.19 -18.33 -18.54
N VAL A 34 -4.15 -18.97 -19.19
CA VAL A 34 -5.15 -18.33 -20.07
C VAL A 34 -6.46 -18.21 -19.30
N ARG A 35 -7.16 -17.06 -19.37
CA ARG A 35 -8.55 -16.94 -18.92
C ARG A 35 -9.47 -17.68 -19.90
N SER A 36 -10.27 -18.62 -19.39
CA SER A 36 -11.42 -19.17 -20.10
C SER A 36 -12.61 -18.26 -19.84
N THR A 37 -13.29 -17.80 -20.89
CA THR A 37 -14.59 -17.13 -20.77
C THR A 37 -15.67 -18.21 -20.80
N ASP A 38 -16.20 -18.60 -19.64
CA ASP A 38 -17.55 -19.17 -19.50
C ASP A 38 -17.98 -19.19 -18.01
N HIS A 39 -19.20 -18.73 -17.77
CA HIS A 39 -20.01 -18.74 -16.54
C HIS A 39 -19.58 -17.91 -15.30
N LEU A 40 -20.56 -17.13 -14.82
CA LEU A 40 -20.50 -16.08 -13.78
C LEU A 40 -20.09 -16.60 -12.38
N ALA A 41 -20.22 -17.90 -12.10
CA ALA A 41 -19.87 -18.50 -10.81
C ALA A 41 -18.39 -18.96 -10.70
N ASP A 42 -17.67 -19.06 -11.82
CA ASP A 42 -16.26 -19.49 -11.86
C ASP A 42 -15.27 -18.32 -11.93
N HIS A 43 -15.77 -17.08 -12.03
CA HIS A 43 -14.93 -15.87 -12.06
C HIS A 43 -14.14 -15.63 -10.76
N LEU A 44 -14.63 -16.11 -9.62
CA LEU A 44 -13.96 -15.95 -8.32
C LEU A 44 -12.90 -17.03 -8.03
N LYS A 45 -12.87 -18.14 -8.78
CA LYS A 45 -12.01 -19.31 -8.47
C LYS A 45 -10.72 -19.42 -9.30
N SER A 46 -10.50 -18.53 -10.26
CA SER A 46 -9.32 -18.58 -11.16
C SER A 46 -8.46 -17.31 -11.17
N VAL A 47 -8.63 -16.43 -10.19
CA VAL A 47 -7.90 -15.16 -10.13
C VAL A 47 -6.51 -15.41 -9.51
N ASP A 48 -5.44 -15.32 -10.31
CA ASP A 48 -4.03 -15.38 -9.86
C ASP A 48 -3.61 -14.14 -9.02
N HIS A 49 -4.59 -13.36 -8.51
CA HIS A 49 -4.49 -12.21 -7.60
C HIS A 49 -5.72 -12.20 -6.69
N PRO A 50 -5.64 -11.64 -5.47
CA PRO A 50 -6.81 -11.59 -4.62
C PRO A 50 -7.87 -10.71 -5.31
N PRO A 51 -9.14 -11.13 -5.41
CA PRO A 51 -10.18 -10.37 -6.10
C PRO A 51 -10.19 -8.93 -5.57
N GLU A 52 -10.16 -7.96 -6.49
CA GLU A 52 -10.39 -6.57 -6.14
C GLU A 52 -11.87 -6.25 -6.32
N VAL A 53 -12.41 -5.46 -5.41
CA VAL A 53 -13.79 -4.97 -5.45
C VAL A 53 -14.07 -4.23 -6.78
N THR A 54 -13.04 -3.66 -7.39
CA THR A 54 -13.09 -2.94 -8.67
C THR A 54 -13.12 -3.82 -9.92
N ASP A 55 -12.89 -5.13 -9.81
CA ASP A 55 -12.94 -6.06 -10.95
C ASP A 55 -14.38 -6.51 -11.30
N VAL A 56 -15.37 -6.05 -10.55
CA VAL A 56 -16.78 -6.36 -10.77
C VAL A 56 -17.32 -5.49 -11.89
N LEU A 57 -17.69 -6.12 -13.01
CA LEU A 57 -18.42 -5.45 -14.08
C LEU A 57 -19.82 -5.11 -13.56
N LYS A 58 -20.05 -3.82 -13.31
CA LYS A 58 -21.37 -3.32 -12.91
C LYS A 58 -22.33 -3.30 -14.08
N THR A 59 -23.52 -3.86 -13.89
CA THR A 59 -24.67 -3.75 -14.80
C THR A 59 -25.62 -2.63 -14.39
N GLY A 60 -25.47 -2.05 -13.19
CA GLY A 60 -26.27 -0.90 -12.71
C GLY A 60 -27.60 -1.26 -12.07
N ASP A 61 -27.85 -2.56 -11.85
CA ASP A 61 -29.03 -3.11 -11.14
C ASP A 61 -28.58 -3.98 -9.94
N GLU A 62 -27.34 -3.80 -9.46
CA GLU A 62 -26.81 -4.62 -8.37
C GLU A 62 -27.55 -4.38 -7.05
N ASN A 63 -27.82 -5.46 -6.33
CA ASN A 63 -28.36 -5.35 -4.97
C ASN A 63 -27.26 -4.83 -4.01
N PRO A 64 -27.49 -3.75 -3.23
CA PRO A 64 -26.58 -3.31 -2.17
C PRO A 64 -26.12 -4.41 -1.20
N GLU A 65 -26.97 -5.37 -0.85
CA GLU A 65 -26.57 -6.48 0.03
C GLU A 65 -25.54 -7.40 -0.64
N GLU A 66 -25.69 -7.69 -1.94
CA GLU A 66 -24.72 -8.50 -2.70
C GLU A 66 -23.37 -7.77 -2.84
N LEU A 67 -23.41 -6.44 -3.05
CA LEU A 67 -22.20 -5.61 -3.07
C LEU A 67 -21.50 -5.58 -1.71
N SER A 68 -22.26 -5.51 -0.60
CA SER A 68 -21.76 -5.60 0.77
C SER A 68 -21.13 -6.95 1.08
N GLU A 69 -21.75 -8.06 0.66
CA GLU A 69 -21.24 -9.42 0.83
C GLU A 69 -19.91 -9.59 0.08
N LEU A 70 -19.85 -9.19 -1.19
CA LEU A 70 -18.64 -9.29 -1.98
C LEU A 70 -17.51 -8.41 -1.42
N TYR A 71 -17.82 -7.18 -1.00
CA TYR A 71 -16.86 -6.32 -0.33
C TYR A 71 -16.36 -6.96 0.98
N THR A 72 -17.27 -7.54 1.77
CA THR A 72 -16.93 -8.25 3.00
C THR A 72 -16.00 -9.43 2.73
N ASP A 73 -16.27 -10.24 1.72
CA ASP A 73 -15.42 -11.38 1.37
C ASP A 73 -14.01 -10.95 0.98
N VAL A 74 -13.88 -9.92 0.11
CA VAL A 74 -12.57 -9.35 -0.26
C VAL A 74 -11.88 -8.79 0.96
N MET A 75 -12.59 -8.06 1.81
CA MET A 75 -12.07 -7.49 3.04
C MET A 75 -11.54 -8.57 3.98
N GLN A 76 -12.32 -9.62 4.22
CA GLN A 76 -11.96 -10.73 5.09
C GLN A 76 -10.69 -11.45 4.59
N GLN A 77 -10.59 -11.68 3.28
CA GLN A 77 -9.40 -12.27 2.65
C GLN A 77 -8.17 -11.36 2.79
N ARG A 78 -8.30 -10.07 2.43
CA ARG A 78 -7.19 -9.10 2.42
C ARG A 78 -6.70 -8.78 3.83
N MET A 79 -7.62 -8.72 4.79
CA MET A 79 -7.30 -8.46 6.18
C MET A 79 -6.93 -9.75 6.92
N GLY A 80 -7.22 -10.94 6.38
CA GLY A 80 -7.01 -12.22 7.06
C GLY A 80 -7.84 -12.32 8.35
N SER A 81 -9.12 -11.97 8.27
CA SER A 81 -10.09 -12.08 9.37
C SER A 81 -11.39 -12.64 8.83
N THR A 82 -11.97 -13.64 9.48
CA THR A 82 -13.25 -14.25 9.07
C THR A 82 -14.46 -13.67 9.79
N THR A 83 -14.26 -12.72 10.71
CA THR A 83 -15.31 -12.19 11.59
C THR A 83 -15.67 -10.74 11.30
N LEU A 84 -14.83 -10.02 10.56
CA LEU A 84 -15.09 -8.64 10.19
C LEU A 84 -16.06 -8.61 9.03
N THR A 85 -17.15 -7.86 9.17
CA THR A 85 -18.16 -7.68 8.12
C THR A 85 -18.43 -6.20 7.91
N TYR A 86 -18.85 -5.85 6.70
CA TYR A 86 -19.35 -4.53 6.38
C TYR A 86 -20.66 -4.66 5.62
N ARG A 87 -21.68 -3.99 6.13
CA ARG A 87 -23.03 -3.96 5.57
C ARG A 87 -23.36 -2.50 5.28
N HIS A 88 -23.29 -2.12 4.01
CA HIS A 88 -23.53 -0.75 3.59
C HIS A 88 -24.98 -0.34 3.87
N GLU A 89 -25.92 -1.26 3.66
CA GLU A 89 -27.36 -1.07 3.84
C GLU A 89 -27.78 -0.78 5.30
N ASP A 90 -26.92 -1.08 6.29
CA ASP A 90 -27.16 -0.72 7.70
C ASP A 90 -26.91 0.77 8.00
N GLY A 91 -26.40 1.52 7.03
CA GLY A 91 -26.06 2.93 7.20
C GLY A 91 -24.74 3.17 7.93
N THR A 92 -24.51 4.44 8.27
CA THR A 92 -23.27 4.89 8.93
C THR A 92 -23.16 4.33 10.35
N ASN A 93 -22.04 3.64 10.65
CA ASN A 93 -21.68 3.19 11.99
C ASN A 93 -20.32 3.74 12.43
N TYR A 94 -20.12 3.93 13.73
CA TYR A 94 -18.89 4.50 14.28
C TYR A 94 -18.72 4.18 15.77
N CYS A 95 -17.50 4.36 16.27
CA CYS A 95 -17.18 4.25 17.68
C CYS A 95 -16.31 5.45 18.11
N ARG A 96 -16.65 6.04 19.26
CA ARG A 96 -15.78 7.02 19.92
C ARG A 96 -14.58 6.30 20.52
N ILE A 97 -13.40 6.64 20.02
CA ILE A 97 -12.13 6.05 20.46
C ILE A 97 -11.56 6.92 21.57
N LEU A 98 -11.42 8.23 21.36
CA LEU A 98 -11.02 9.19 22.38
C LEU A 98 -12.08 10.29 22.52
N ASP A 99 -11.96 11.13 23.54
CA ASP A 99 -12.85 12.28 23.75
C ASP A 99 -12.93 13.21 22.53
N ASP A 100 -11.87 13.28 21.72
CA ASP A 100 -11.77 14.10 20.52
C ASP A 100 -11.63 13.30 19.21
N LEU A 101 -11.82 11.97 19.24
CA LEU A 101 -11.59 11.11 18.08
C LEU A 101 -12.63 9.99 17.93
N ILE A 102 -13.31 9.97 16.78
CA ILE A 102 -14.23 8.92 16.35
C ILE A 102 -13.67 8.22 15.10
N VAL A 103 -13.84 6.91 15.05
CA VAL A 103 -13.56 6.09 13.85
C VAL A 103 -14.85 5.44 13.37
N GLY A 104 -15.14 5.56 12.07
CA GLY A 104 -16.39 5.04 11.50
C GLY A 104 -16.32 4.64 10.03
N SER A 105 -17.45 4.14 9.53
CA SER A 105 -17.72 3.91 8.12
C SER A 105 -18.01 5.22 7.38
N CYS A 106 -18.18 5.17 6.06
CA CYS A 106 -18.55 6.33 5.28
C CYS A 106 -19.92 6.91 5.69
N LEU A 107 -20.02 8.24 5.66
CA LEU A 107 -21.29 8.95 5.68
C LEU A 107 -22.04 8.63 4.38
N GLN A 108 -23.34 8.39 4.46
CA GLN A 108 -24.15 7.98 3.30
C GLN A 108 -25.18 9.04 2.91
N THR A 109 -25.62 9.83 3.89
CA THR A 109 -26.70 10.80 3.72
C THR A 109 -26.38 12.13 4.39
N VAL A 110 -27.12 13.18 4.03
CA VAL A 110 -27.03 14.49 4.71
C VAL A 110 -27.42 14.40 6.20
N ALA A 111 -28.29 13.46 6.56
CA ALA A 111 -28.70 13.24 7.94
C ALA A 111 -27.56 12.68 8.80
N ASP A 112 -26.63 11.93 8.21
CA ASP A 112 -25.45 11.44 8.92
C ASP A 112 -24.54 12.58 9.37
N VAL A 113 -24.40 13.63 8.54
CA VAL A 113 -23.63 14.84 8.89
C VAL A 113 -24.21 15.50 10.14
N ASP A 114 -25.54 15.67 10.18
CA ASP A 114 -26.22 16.28 11.32
C ASP A 114 -26.11 15.43 12.57
N LYS A 115 -26.29 14.12 12.42
CA LYS A 115 -26.17 13.15 13.52
C LYS A 115 -24.81 13.24 14.22
N ILE A 116 -23.71 13.26 13.46
CA ILE A 116 -22.37 13.30 14.06
C ILE A 116 -22.02 14.70 14.58
N ALA A 117 -22.48 15.77 13.92
CA ALA A 117 -22.18 17.13 14.34
C ALA A 117 -22.89 17.46 15.66
N ASP A 118 -24.20 17.19 15.73
CA ASP A 118 -25.04 17.56 16.89
C ASP A 118 -24.94 16.53 18.01
N GLY A 119 -24.87 15.23 17.68
CA GLY A 119 -24.81 14.16 18.65
C GLY A 119 -23.42 13.92 19.25
N GLU A 120 -22.37 14.14 18.46
CA GLU A 120 -20.99 13.78 18.84
C GLU A 120 -20.03 14.98 18.86
N ASN A 121 -20.55 16.20 18.66
CA ASN A 121 -19.76 17.43 18.57
C ASN A 121 -18.63 17.32 17.51
N VAL A 122 -18.92 16.66 16.39
CA VAL A 122 -17.95 16.55 15.30
C VAL A 122 -17.78 17.89 14.60
N ARG A 123 -16.52 18.32 14.48
CA ARG A 123 -16.13 19.57 13.78
C ARG A 123 -15.21 19.32 12.59
N THR A 124 -14.58 18.16 12.54
CA THR A 124 -13.73 17.74 11.42
C THR A 124 -14.21 16.38 10.92
N VAL A 125 -14.56 16.28 9.65
CA VAL A 125 -14.83 15.01 8.97
C VAL A 125 -13.68 14.73 8.03
N MET A 126 -12.95 13.63 8.27
CA MET A 126 -11.85 13.18 7.44
C MET A 126 -12.25 11.95 6.64
N CYS A 127 -12.46 12.15 5.35
CA CYS A 127 -12.79 11.12 4.38
C CYS A 127 -11.52 10.59 3.70
N LEU A 128 -11.23 9.29 3.91
CA LEU A 128 -10.08 8.61 3.32
C LEU A 128 -10.39 7.90 1.99
N GLN A 129 -11.62 8.02 1.47
CA GLN A 129 -12.08 7.29 0.30
C GLN A 129 -11.58 7.89 -1.02
N GLU A 130 -11.22 7.01 -1.95
CA GLU A 130 -11.08 7.33 -3.37
C GLU A 130 -12.46 7.41 -4.04
N ASP A 131 -12.54 8.05 -5.20
CA ASP A 131 -13.80 8.13 -5.95
C ASP A 131 -14.29 6.74 -6.40
N SER A 132 -13.38 5.80 -6.65
CA SER A 132 -13.69 4.40 -6.94
C SER A 132 -14.41 3.70 -5.79
N ASP A 133 -14.06 4.01 -4.54
CA ASP A 133 -14.70 3.41 -3.36
C ASP A 133 -16.17 3.82 -3.27
N MET A 134 -16.42 5.12 -3.53
CA MET A 134 -17.77 5.69 -3.47
C MET A 134 -18.59 5.21 -4.67
N ALA A 135 -18.00 5.17 -5.87
CA ALA A 135 -18.64 4.64 -7.07
C ALA A 135 -19.04 3.17 -6.91
N TYR A 136 -18.29 2.37 -6.16
CA TYR A 136 -18.66 0.98 -5.87
C TYR A 136 -19.98 0.87 -5.08
N PHE A 137 -20.28 1.80 -4.19
CA PHE A 137 -21.55 1.84 -3.45
C PHE A 137 -22.55 2.87 -4.00
N GLU A 138 -22.30 3.41 -5.18
CA GLU A 138 -23.14 4.47 -5.80
C GLU A 138 -23.35 5.68 -4.88
N LEU A 139 -22.36 5.95 -4.03
CA LEU A 139 -22.41 7.04 -3.05
C LEU A 139 -22.03 8.36 -3.71
N ASP A 140 -23.00 9.28 -3.82
CA ASP A 140 -22.73 10.68 -4.19
C ASP A 140 -22.31 11.47 -2.95
N ILE A 141 -21.07 11.95 -2.96
CA ILE A 141 -20.51 12.75 -1.87
C ILE A 141 -20.96 14.22 -1.90
N ASN A 142 -21.46 14.73 -3.03
CA ASN A 142 -21.76 16.16 -3.17
C ASN A 142 -22.80 16.65 -2.15
N PRO A 143 -23.93 15.96 -1.90
CA PRO A 143 -24.87 16.37 -0.85
C PRO A 143 -24.25 16.43 0.55
N ILE A 144 -23.31 15.52 0.86
CA ILE A 144 -22.59 15.51 2.14
C ILE A 144 -21.71 16.76 2.26
N LEU A 145 -20.95 17.10 1.21
CA LEU A 145 -20.11 18.30 1.17
C LEU A 145 -20.94 19.58 1.29
N GLU A 146 -22.04 19.66 0.55
CA GLU A 146 -22.98 20.78 0.61
C GLU A 146 -23.58 20.93 2.00
N ARG A 147 -23.93 19.82 2.66
CA ARG A 147 -24.46 19.85 4.03
C ARG A 147 -23.42 20.36 5.02
N CYS A 148 -22.18 19.87 4.98
CA CYS A 148 -21.09 20.37 5.83
C CYS A 148 -20.88 21.88 5.62
N ALA A 149 -20.83 22.34 4.37
CA ALA A 149 -20.67 23.76 4.03
C ALA A 149 -21.86 24.60 4.53
N ALA A 150 -23.09 24.13 4.37
CA ALA A 150 -24.30 24.82 4.82
C ALA A 150 -24.38 24.96 6.33
N ARG A 151 -23.85 24.00 7.10
CA ARG A 151 -23.76 24.13 8.55
C ARG A 151 -22.70 25.14 8.99
N GLY A 152 -21.58 25.24 8.27
CA GLY A 152 -20.48 26.15 8.55
C GLY A 152 -19.63 25.81 9.78
N ASP A 153 -20.06 24.84 10.60
CA ASP A 153 -19.40 24.41 11.83
C ASP A 153 -18.77 23.00 11.73
N VAL A 154 -18.83 22.38 10.54
CA VAL A 154 -18.21 21.09 10.21
C VAL A 154 -17.30 21.27 8.99
N HIS A 155 -16.00 21.05 9.19
CA HIS A 155 -15.03 21.02 8.10
C HIS A 155 -14.90 19.61 7.53
N HIS A 156 -15.32 19.42 6.28
CA HIS A 156 -15.10 18.17 5.55
C HIS A 156 -13.80 18.24 4.74
N MET A 157 -12.89 17.31 4.98
CA MET A 157 -11.63 17.17 4.25
C MET A 157 -11.52 15.78 3.64
N ARG A 158 -10.89 15.71 2.46
CA ARG A 158 -10.56 14.44 1.79
C ARG A 158 -9.06 14.24 1.76
N HIS A 159 -8.61 13.07 2.18
CA HIS A 159 -7.23 12.63 2.02
C HIS A 159 -7.23 11.19 1.54
N ARG A 160 -7.10 11.00 0.22
CA ARG A 160 -7.41 9.74 -0.44
C ARG A 160 -6.33 8.69 -0.16
N ILE A 161 -6.75 7.52 0.33
CA ILE A 161 -5.87 6.36 0.54
C ILE A 161 -6.51 5.16 -0.15
N ARG A 162 -5.77 4.49 -1.03
CA ARG A 162 -6.30 3.36 -1.80
C ARG A 162 -6.68 2.20 -0.89
N ASP A 163 -7.84 1.58 -1.16
CA ASP A 163 -8.30 0.46 -0.34
C ASP A 163 -7.48 -0.80 -0.58
N PHE A 164 -7.35 -1.62 0.47
CA PHE A 164 -6.60 -2.88 0.45
C PHE A 164 -5.15 -2.79 -0.07
N ASP A 165 -4.54 -1.59 0.00
CA ASP A 165 -3.18 -1.32 -0.42
C ASP A 165 -2.31 -0.81 0.76
N PRO A 166 -1.54 -1.71 1.41
CA PRO A 166 -0.63 -1.33 2.48
C PRO A 166 0.45 -0.34 2.07
N PHE A 167 0.85 -0.32 0.80
CA PHE A 167 1.85 0.61 0.31
C PHE A 167 1.25 2.02 0.20
N SER A 168 0.08 2.15 -0.44
CA SER A 168 -0.65 3.42 -0.46
C SER A 168 -0.90 3.94 0.96
N LEU A 169 -1.35 3.08 1.87
CA LEU A 169 -1.53 3.45 3.28
C LEU A 169 -0.24 4.00 3.90
N ARG A 170 0.89 3.28 3.78
CA ARG A 170 2.19 3.73 4.29
C ARG A 170 2.57 5.11 3.76
N MET A 171 2.41 5.33 2.45
CA MET A 171 2.86 6.56 1.79
C MET A 171 1.96 7.77 2.10
N GLU A 172 0.66 7.54 2.31
CA GLU A 172 -0.31 8.62 2.55
C GLU A 172 -0.52 8.94 4.03
N LEU A 173 -0.20 8.02 4.95
CA LEU A 173 -0.33 8.24 6.39
C LEU A 173 0.30 9.55 6.89
N PRO A 174 1.52 9.97 6.47
CA PRO A 174 2.09 11.25 6.89
C PRO A 174 1.21 12.46 6.56
N GLY A 175 0.75 12.57 5.31
CA GLY A 175 -0.12 13.66 4.87
C GLY A 175 -1.49 13.61 5.52
N ALA A 176 -2.06 12.40 5.65
CA ALA A 176 -3.33 12.15 6.30
C ALA A 176 -3.32 12.62 7.77
N VAL A 177 -2.32 12.18 8.54
CA VAL A 177 -2.20 12.54 9.96
C VAL A 177 -1.87 14.01 10.15
N ALA A 178 -1.06 14.60 9.27
CA ALA A 178 -0.79 16.05 9.30
C ALA A 178 -2.08 16.85 9.13
N ALA A 179 -2.88 16.54 8.11
CA ALA A 179 -4.12 17.25 7.86
C ALA A 179 -5.17 17.02 8.97
N LEU A 180 -5.23 15.81 9.55
CA LEU A 180 -6.03 15.51 10.73
C LEU A 180 -5.62 16.36 11.94
N ALA A 181 -4.33 16.36 12.28
CA ALA A 181 -3.80 17.07 13.44
C ALA A 181 -4.01 18.59 13.32
N GLN A 182 -3.73 19.16 12.15
CA GLN A 182 -3.93 20.58 11.91
C GLN A 182 -5.42 20.97 11.97
N SER A 183 -6.30 20.16 11.35
CA SER A 183 -7.75 20.43 11.34
C SER A 183 -8.37 20.26 12.73
N ALA A 184 -7.99 19.21 13.46
CA ALA A 184 -8.45 18.98 14.83
C ALA A 184 -8.01 20.12 15.76
N ALA A 185 -6.79 20.62 15.62
CA ALA A 185 -6.29 21.75 16.39
C ALA A 185 -7.02 23.07 16.06
N ALA A 186 -7.30 23.31 14.77
CA ALA A 186 -7.97 24.54 14.32
C ALA A 186 -9.46 24.58 14.66
N ASN A 187 -10.16 23.46 14.48
CA ASN A 187 -11.61 23.40 14.59
C ASN A 187 -12.09 23.04 16.01
N GLY A 188 -11.22 22.41 16.82
CA GLY A 188 -11.60 21.82 18.10
C GLY A 188 -12.66 20.72 17.94
N GLY A 189 -13.38 20.43 19.03
CA GLY A 189 -14.41 19.40 19.05
C GLY A 189 -13.88 18.00 18.76
N THR A 190 -14.69 17.16 18.12
CA THR A 190 -14.34 15.78 17.77
C THR A 190 -14.00 15.66 16.28
N ALA A 191 -12.95 14.92 15.96
CA ALA A 191 -12.63 14.51 14.60
C ALA A 191 -13.29 13.15 14.29
N TYR A 192 -14.01 13.08 13.17
CA TYR A 192 -14.60 11.87 12.62
C TYR A 192 -13.73 11.37 11.46
N VAL A 193 -12.95 10.31 11.70
CA VAL A 193 -12.06 9.72 10.69
C VAL A 193 -12.75 8.49 10.09
N HIS A 194 -12.94 8.47 8.78
CA HIS A 194 -13.59 7.36 8.11
C HIS A 194 -12.94 6.97 6.79
N CYS A 195 -13.21 5.72 6.39
CA CYS A 195 -12.97 5.23 5.04
C CYS A 195 -14.29 4.65 4.52
N THR A 196 -14.29 3.53 3.80
CA THR A 196 -15.52 2.82 3.45
C THR A 196 -16.13 2.14 4.67
N ALA A 197 -15.51 1.06 5.17
CA ALA A 197 -16.03 0.30 6.30
C ALA A 197 -15.56 0.80 7.69
N GLY A 198 -14.53 1.65 7.73
CA GLY A 198 -13.91 2.05 9.00
C GLY A 198 -13.12 0.94 9.69
N LEU A 199 -12.61 -0.04 8.93
CA LEU A 199 -11.94 -1.24 9.47
C LEU A 199 -10.45 -1.36 9.12
N GLY A 200 -9.96 -0.59 8.15
CA GLY A 200 -8.55 -0.61 7.70
C GLY A 200 -7.88 0.76 7.73
N ARG A 201 -8.16 1.61 6.74
CA ARG A 201 -7.51 2.92 6.53
C ARG A 201 -7.77 3.92 7.66
N ALA A 202 -9.03 4.06 8.06
CA ALA A 202 -9.44 4.97 9.15
C ALA A 202 -8.85 4.60 10.52
N PRO A 203 -8.94 3.34 11.00
CA PRO A 203 -8.29 2.97 12.25
C PRO A 203 -6.76 3.09 12.14
N ALA A 204 -6.14 2.79 10.99
CA ALA A 204 -4.69 2.97 10.85
C ALA A 204 -4.25 4.44 10.95
N THR A 205 -4.98 5.36 10.31
CA THR A 205 -4.73 6.80 10.41
C THR A 205 -4.92 7.30 11.84
N SER A 206 -5.96 6.80 12.53
CA SER A 206 -6.25 7.15 13.92
C SER A 206 -5.17 6.65 14.88
N LEU A 207 -4.68 5.41 14.69
CA LEU A 207 -3.56 4.87 15.47
C LEU A 207 -2.26 5.66 15.25
N ALA A 208 -1.97 6.04 14.01
CA ALA A 208 -0.81 6.87 13.70
C ALA A 208 -0.92 8.24 14.41
N TYR A 209 -2.10 8.88 14.39
CA TYR A 209 -2.34 10.12 15.14
C TYR A 209 -2.19 9.93 16.66
N MET A 210 -2.73 8.85 17.23
CA MET A 210 -2.58 8.53 18.65
C MET A 210 -1.10 8.39 19.05
N TRP A 211 -0.31 7.69 18.24
CA TRP A 211 1.10 7.44 18.49
C TRP A 211 1.99 8.68 18.30
N TRP A 212 1.78 9.42 17.20
CA TRP A 212 2.65 10.54 16.80
C TRP A 212 2.30 11.85 17.52
N PHE A 213 1.03 12.11 17.80
CA PHE A 213 0.56 13.39 18.36
C PHE A 213 0.01 13.29 19.78
N LYS A 214 -0.69 12.19 20.12
CA LYS A 214 -1.41 12.08 21.41
C LYS A 214 -0.63 11.37 22.50
N GLY A 215 0.64 11.03 22.25
CA GLY A 215 1.54 10.51 23.27
C GLY A 215 1.47 9.00 23.53
N TRP A 216 0.59 8.27 22.84
CA TRP A 216 0.38 6.84 23.06
C TRP A 216 1.59 6.02 22.61
N HIS A 217 1.70 4.81 23.17
CA HIS A 217 2.49 3.74 22.56
C HIS A 217 1.64 3.02 21.51
N LEU A 218 2.25 2.59 20.40
CA LEU A 218 1.50 2.09 19.24
C LEU A 218 0.70 0.83 19.55
N GLU A 219 1.29 -0.12 20.28
CA GLU A 219 0.63 -1.36 20.69
C GLU A 219 -0.50 -1.10 21.67
N ASP A 220 -0.27 -0.25 22.69
CA ASP A 220 -1.33 0.13 23.65
C ASP A 220 -2.50 0.84 22.94
N ALA A 221 -2.20 1.72 21.97
CA ALA A 221 -3.21 2.37 21.14
C ALA A 221 -3.97 1.36 20.27
N TYR A 222 -3.27 0.38 19.69
CA TYR A 222 -3.87 -0.68 18.88
C TYR A 222 -4.85 -1.51 19.70
N ASP A 223 -4.42 -2.01 20.86
CA ASP A 223 -5.26 -2.84 21.73
C ASP A 223 -6.48 -2.04 22.23
N TYR A 224 -6.27 -0.78 22.63
CA TYR A 224 -7.35 0.10 23.06
C TYR A 224 -8.37 0.36 21.95
N LEU A 225 -7.92 0.80 20.76
CA LEU A 225 -8.80 1.10 19.63
C LEU A 225 -9.55 -0.15 19.17
N THR A 226 -8.86 -1.26 18.97
CA THR A 226 -9.47 -2.50 18.47
C THR A 226 -10.37 -3.19 19.50
N GLY A 227 -10.11 -2.98 20.79
CA GLY A 227 -11.00 -3.40 21.88
C GLY A 227 -12.34 -2.65 21.90
N ILE A 228 -12.35 -1.40 21.44
CA ILE A 228 -13.59 -0.59 21.29
C ILE A 228 -14.27 -0.87 19.94
N ARG A 229 -13.50 -0.83 18.85
CA ARG A 229 -13.97 -1.08 17.49
C ARG A 229 -13.20 -2.27 16.90
N PRO A 230 -13.77 -3.48 16.90
CA PRO A 230 -13.16 -4.64 16.27
C PRO A 230 -12.81 -4.33 14.81
N CYS A 231 -11.52 -4.26 14.50
CA CYS A 231 -10.99 -3.94 13.18
C CYS A 231 -9.54 -4.47 13.06
N LYS A 232 -8.90 -4.28 11.91
CA LYS A 232 -7.55 -4.82 11.67
C LYS A 232 -6.67 -3.84 10.88
N PRO A 233 -6.31 -2.69 11.49
CA PRO A 233 -5.43 -1.71 10.85
C PRO A 233 -4.02 -2.29 10.62
N ASN A 234 -3.38 -1.88 9.52
CA ASN A 234 -2.04 -2.37 9.17
C ASN A 234 -0.96 -1.64 9.99
N VAL A 235 -0.62 -2.20 11.15
CA VAL A 235 0.39 -1.63 12.08
C VAL A 235 1.76 -1.50 11.43
N ASN A 236 2.13 -2.44 10.54
CA ASN A 236 3.42 -2.38 9.86
C ASN A 236 3.51 -1.16 8.92
N ALA A 237 2.42 -0.81 8.23
CA ALA A 237 2.37 0.42 7.42
C ALA A 237 2.59 1.68 8.27
N ILE A 238 2.02 1.71 9.48
CA ILE A 238 2.20 2.83 10.44
C ILE A 238 3.66 2.94 10.89
N ARG A 239 4.29 1.82 11.28
CA ARG A 239 5.71 1.79 11.67
C ARG A 239 6.62 2.25 10.53
N CYS A 240 6.39 1.71 9.33
CA CYS A 240 7.13 2.10 8.14
C CYS A 240 6.98 3.60 7.84
N ALA A 241 5.76 4.14 7.92
CA ALA A 241 5.51 5.57 7.70
C ALA A 241 6.27 6.45 8.71
N ALA A 242 6.29 6.09 9.99
CA ALA A 242 7.07 6.80 11.01
C ALA A 242 8.58 6.76 10.70
N ALA A 243 9.10 5.60 10.33
CA ALA A 243 10.50 5.45 9.92
C ALA A 243 10.83 6.26 8.65
N ASP A 244 9.89 6.41 7.72
CA ASP A 244 10.08 7.21 6.51
C ASP A 244 10.05 8.72 6.78
N VAL A 245 9.18 9.18 7.68
CA VAL A 245 9.15 10.59 8.12
C VAL A 245 10.50 10.98 8.74
N LEU A 246 11.07 10.10 9.57
CA LEU A 246 12.30 10.37 10.32
C LEU A 246 13.58 10.14 9.52
N TYR A 247 13.60 9.08 8.71
CA TYR A 247 14.79 8.49 8.12
C TYR A 247 14.60 8.10 6.65
N GLY A 248 13.53 8.58 5.99
CA GLY A 248 13.29 8.35 4.57
C GLY A 248 14.37 8.97 3.69
N GLU A 249 14.58 8.36 2.53
CA GLU A 249 15.53 8.82 1.52
C GLU A 249 14.80 9.10 0.20
N PRO A 250 15.36 9.97 -0.67
CA PRO A 250 14.77 10.21 -1.98
C PRO A 250 14.69 8.92 -2.80
N PRO A 251 13.73 8.82 -3.73
CA PRO A 251 13.57 7.63 -4.54
C PRO A 251 14.81 7.38 -5.40
N THR A 252 15.08 6.11 -5.70
CA THR A 252 16.13 5.69 -6.63
C THR A 252 15.50 5.21 -7.93
N PRO A 253 15.99 5.63 -9.10
CA PRO A 253 15.54 5.08 -10.39
C PRO A 253 15.86 3.59 -10.50
N VAL A 254 14.83 2.77 -10.64
CA VAL A 254 14.89 1.30 -10.74
C VAL A 254 14.42 0.85 -12.12
N PRO A 255 15.27 0.16 -12.89
CA PRO A 255 14.87 -0.44 -14.16
C PRO A 255 14.18 -1.79 -13.96
N ILE A 256 12.92 -1.89 -14.37
CA ILE A 256 12.22 -3.16 -14.53
C ILE A 256 12.32 -3.58 -15.99
N VAL A 257 12.92 -4.74 -16.24
CA VAL A 257 13.25 -5.21 -17.60
C VAL A 257 12.58 -6.53 -17.93
N LEU A 258 12.10 -6.65 -19.17
CA LEU A 258 11.48 -7.86 -19.69
C LEU A 258 11.99 -8.15 -21.10
N PRO A 259 12.56 -9.33 -21.41
CA PRO A 259 12.97 -9.67 -22.77
C PRO A 259 11.80 -9.65 -23.77
N ILE A 260 12.01 -9.13 -24.98
CA ILE A 260 10.95 -9.00 -26.02
C ILE A 260 10.52 -10.35 -26.61
N TYR A 261 11.36 -11.38 -26.56
CA TYR A 261 11.19 -12.61 -27.33
C TYR A 261 9.79 -13.24 -27.20
N GLY A 262 9.04 -13.24 -28.31
CA GLY A 262 7.71 -13.86 -28.40
C GLY A 262 6.54 -12.97 -27.95
N ILE A 263 6.80 -11.75 -27.49
CA ILE A 263 5.78 -10.78 -27.08
C ILE A 263 5.36 -9.94 -28.30
N LYS A 264 4.08 -9.97 -28.65
CA LYS A 264 3.53 -9.16 -29.77
C LYS A 264 2.88 -7.87 -29.30
N GLY A 265 2.27 -7.86 -28.11
CA GLY A 265 1.62 -6.71 -27.50
C GLY A 265 2.55 -5.82 -26.68
N ILE A 266 1.95 -4.88 -25.95
CA ILE A 266 2.63 -4.04 -24.96
C ILE A 266 2.55 -4.79 -23.62
N PRO A 267 3.67 -5.32 -23.09
CA PRO A 267 3.64 -5.91 -21.77
C PRO A 267 3.46 -4.81 -20.73
N GLN A 268 2.78 -5.15 -19.64
CA GLN A 268 2.48 -4.23 -18.55
C GLN A 268 3.03 -4.78 -17.23
N VAL A 269 3.15 -3.93 -16.23
CA VAL A 269 3.57 -4.28 -14.88
C VAL A 269 2.54 -3.78 -13.87
N ALA A 270 2.17 -4.62 -12.91
CA ALA A 270 1.33 -4.25 -11.78
C ALA A 270 2.00 -4.67 -10.46
N GLY A 271 1.55 -4.07 -9.36
CA GLY A 271 2.24 -4.10 -8.06
C GLY A 271 3.13 -2.86 -7.92
N LEU A 272 4.40 -3.07 -7.58
CA LEU A 272 5.37 -2.01 -7.29
C LEU A 272 4.80 -1.00 -6.29
N ASP A 273 4.83 0.27 -6.68
CA ASP A 273 4.35 1.42 -5.93
C ASP A 273 2.98 1.93 -6.41
N VAL A 274 2.33 1.19 -7.31
CA VAL A 274 1.02 1.55 -7.88
C VAL A 274 -0.10 0.58 -7.48
N GLY A 275 0.21 -0.44 -6.67
CA GLY A 275 -0.74 -1.47 -6.26
C GLY A 275 -1.08 -2.47 -7.37
N TRP A 276 -1.93 -3.45 -7.06
CA TRP A 276 -2.26 -4.54 -7.98
C TRP A 276 -3.35 -4.17 -9.00
N GLY A 277 -4.24 -3.22 -8.68
CA GLY A 277 -5.29 -2.75 -9.59
C GLY A 277 -4.83 -1.82 -10.72
N GLN A 278 -3.59 -1.32 -10.68
CA GLN A 278 -3.06 -0.44 -11.74
C GLN A 278 -2.00 -1.16 -12.57
N GLN A 279 -2.10 -1.00 -13.90
CA GLN A 279 -1.20 -1.62 -14.87
C GLN A 279 -0.40 -0.53 -15.58
N LEU A 280 0.92 -0.67 -15.55
CA LEU A 280 1.86 0.27 -16.17
C LEU A 280 2.41 -0.32 -17.46
N ASP A 281 2.16 0.36 -18.57
CA ASP A 281 2.71 -0.03 -19.87
C ASP A 281 4.24 0.06 -19.87
N MET A 282 4.89 -1.02 -20.29
CA MET A 282 6.32 -1.01 -20.56
C MET A 282 6.62 -0.44 -21.94
N LYS A 283 7.80 0.15 -22.11
CA LYS A 283 8.26 0.69 -23.40
C LYS A 283 9.44 -0.12 -23.93
N PRO A 284 9.64 -0.23 -25.25
CA PRO A 284 10.88 -0.78 -25.79
C PRO A 284 12.08 -0.03 -25.23
N ASP A 285 13.12 -0.76 -24.81
CA ASP A 285 14.32 -0.13 -24.26
C ASP A 285 15.06 0.64 -25.38
N PRO A 286 15.32 1.94 -25.21
CA PRO A 286 15.94 2.77 -26.25
C PRO A 286 17.40 2.35 -26.53
N ARG A 287 18.07 1.72 -25.57
CA ARG A 287 19.47 1.28 -25.66
C ARG A 287 19.60 -0.17 -26.11
N TYR A 288 18.65 -1.03 -25.75
CA TYR A 288 18.71 -2.47 -26.02
C TYR A 288 17.46 -2.98 -26.74
N ARG A 289 17.55 -3.17 -28.05
CA ARG A 289 16.43 -3.56 -28.94
C ARG A 289 15.73 -4.90 -28.64
N HIS A 290 16.21 -5.69 -27.67
CA HIS A 290 15.70 -7.03 -27.35
C HIS A 290 14.98 -7.10 -25.99
N ARG A 291 14.67 -5.96 -25.37
CA ARG A 291 13.92 -5.90 -24.11
C ARG A 291 12.99 -4.70 -24.02
N PHE A 292 11.95 -4.85 -23.23
CA PHE A 292 11.14 -3.78 -22.69
C PHE A 292 11.77 -3.26 -21.38
N LEU A 293 11.54 -1.99 -21.11
CA LEU A 293 12.00 -1.25 -19.95
C LEU A 293 10.84 -0.44 -19.36
N LEU A 294 10.69 -0.53 -18.05
CA LEU A 294 9.90 0.38 -17.24
C LEU A 294 10.83 0.97 -16.18
N MET A 295 11.02 2.28 -16.20
CA MET A 295 11.74 3.00 -15.15
C MET A 295 10.75 3.43 -14.06
N ARG A 296 11.05 3.11 -12.80
CA ARG A 296 10.29 3.58 -11.63
C ARG A 296 11.22 4.21 -10.62
N ASP A 297 10.83 5.37 -10.10
CA ASP A 297 11.53 6.02 -9.00
C ASP A 297 10.96 5.50 -7.69
N LEU A 298 11.70 4.58 -7.05
CA LEU A 298 11.22 3.85 -5.88
C LEU A 298 12.00 4.28 -4.62
N PRO A 299 11.33 4.67 -3.53
CA PRO A 299 11.98 4.83 -2.23
C PRO A 299 12.62 3.52 -1.77
N PRO A 300 13.55 3.55 -0.81
CA PRO A 300 14.05 2.32 -0.20
C PRO A 300 12.93 1.43 0.35
N GLY A 301 13.04 0.13 0.10
CA GLY A 301 12.00 -0.84 0.43
C GLY A 301 12.01 -2.06 -0.48
N THR A 302 11.03 -2.93 -0.28
CA THR A 302 10.87 -4.16 -1.05
C THR A 302 9.53 -4.16 -1.77
N TYR A 303 9.56 -4.24 -3.09
CA TYR A 303 8.40 -4.05 -3.95
C TYR A 303 8.13 -5.33 -4.74
N SER A 304 6.95 -5.91 -4.58
CA SER A 304 6.52 -7.04 -5.41
C SER A 304 5.81 -6.57 -6.66
N PHE A 305 5.94 -7.33 -7.74
CA PHE A 305 5.26 -7.06 -8.99
C PHE A 305 5.07 -8.31 -9.84
N LYS A 306 4.19 -8.21 -10.84
CA LYS A 306 4.04 -9.19 -11.92
C LYS A 306 3.95 -8.50 -13.26
N PHE A 307 4.26 -9.25 -14.31
CA PHE A 307 4.05 -8.85 -15.69
C PHE A 307 2.67 -9.28 -16.16
N ILE A 308 2.12 -8.53 -17.10
CA ILE A 308 0.87 -8.82 -17.78
C ILE A 308 1.15 -8.76 -19.27
N ILE A 309 0.94 -9.88 -19.96
CA ILE A 309 1.20 -10.00 -21.40
C ILE A 309 -0.04 -10.57 -22.06
N ASP A 310 -0.65 -9.79 -22.95
CA ASP A 310 -1.90 -10.16 -23.63
C ASP A 310 -3.00 -10.60 -22.62
N GLY A 311 -3.12 -9.85 -21.51
CA GLY A 311 -4.05 -10.11 -20.41
C GLY A 311 -3.65 -11.25 -19.46
N ARG A 312 -2.50 -11.90 -19.68
CA ARG A 312 -2.02 -13.01 -18.84
C ARG A 312 -1.01 -12.52 -17.82
N TRP A 313 -1.34 -12.75 -16.56
CA TRP A 313 -0.45 -12.44 -15.45
C TRP A 313 0.64 -13.52 -15.32
N GLY A 314 1.85 -13.09 -15.01
CA GLY A 314 2.97 -14.00 -14.81
C GLY A 314 4.17 -13.31 -14.20
N TYR A 315 5.07 -14.11 -13.63
CA TYR A 315 6.38 -13.64 -13.20
C TYR A 315 7.43 -14.02 -14.24
N ALA A 316 8.50 -13.24 -14.32
CA ALA A 316 9.69 -13.60 -15.09
C ALA A 316 10.61 -14.48 -14.22
N PRO A 317 10.87 -15.75 -14.58
CA PRO A 317 11.71 -16.65 -13.78
C PRO A 317 13.18 -16.22 -13.72
N SER A 318 13.60 -15.32 -14.60
CA SER A 318 14.96 -14.77 -14.63
C SER A 318 15.18 -13.62 -13.65
N LEU A 319 14.11 -13.12 -13.01
CA LEU A 319 14.18 -12.06 -12.01
C LEU A 319 13.94 -12.66 -10.61
N PRO A 320 14.37 -11.99 -9.52
CA PRO A 320 14.06 -12.42 -8.17
C PRO A 320 12.56 -12.64 -7.97
N THR A 321 12.21 -13.74 -7.32
CA THR A 321 10.83 -14.12 -7.01
C THR A 321 10.65 -14.34 -5.51
N ARG A 322 9.41 -14.19 -5.04
CA ARG A 322 9.00 -14.55 -3.69
C ARG A 322 7.60 -15.15 -3.72
N LEU A 323 7.37 -16.09 -2.80
CA LEU A 323 6.07 -16.70 -2.56
C LEU A 323 5.23 -15.77 -1.67
N ASP A 324 3.94 -15.70 -1.99
CA ASP A 324 2.93 -14.92 -1.30
C ASP A 324 1.62 -15.71 -1.32
N GLY A 325 1.41 -16.55 -0.30
CA GLY A 325 0.40 -17.60 -0.33
C GLY A 325 0.65 -18.56 -1.50
N ASP A 326 -0.37 -18.77 -2.33
CA ASP A 326 -0.29 -19.59 -3.55
C ASP A 326 0.30 -18.83 -4.76
N ASN A 327 0.61 -17.54 -4.60
CA ASN A 327 1.12 -16.70 -5.67
C ASN A 327 2.64 -16.61 -5.65
N THR A 328 3.25 -16.62 -6.84
CA THR A 328 4.68 -16.28 -7.02
C THR A 328 4.77 -14.93 -7.71
N ASN A 329 5.36 -13.95 -7.03
CA ASN A 329 5.56 -12.60 -7.54
C ASN A 329 7.05 -12.37 -7.82
N ASN A 330 7.36 -11.54 -8.81
CA ASN A 330 8.69 -10.94 -8.84
C ASN A 330 8.82 -9.92 -7.70
N TRP A 331 10.05 -9.58 -7.34
CA TRP A 331 10.29 -8.47 -6.43
C TRP A 331 11.60 -7.73 -6.74
N VAL A 332 11.66 -6.49 -6.29
CA VAL A 332 12.87 -5.67 -6.31
C VAL A 332 13.08 -5.03 -4.94
N GLY A 333 14.33 -5.08 -4.47
CA GLY A 333 14.77 -4.42 -3.25
C GLY A 333 15.52 -3.14 -3.60
N VAL A 334 15.12 -2.03 -3.00
CA VAL A 334 15.82 -0.76 -3.05
C VAL A 334 16.49 -0.54 -1.70
N PRO A 335 17.83 -0.61 -1.60
CA PRO A 335 18.53 -0.46 -0.34
C PRO A 335 18.53 1.00 0.12
N TYR A 336 18.62 1.19 1.43
CA TYR A 336 18.96 2.49 2.02
C TYR A 336 20.42 2.84 1.71
N ARG A 337 20.69 4.09 1.31
CA ARG A 337 22.05 4.60 1.09
C ARG A 337 22.71 5.00 2.40
N ASN A 338 21.92 5.45 3.38
CA ASN A 338 22.42 5.76 4.70
C ASN A 338 22.70 4.48 5.48
N THR A 339 23.99 4.19 5.67
CA THR A 339 24.47 3.02 6.40
C THR A 339 24.90 3.35 7.84
N SER A 340 24.48 4.50 8.39
CA SER A 340 24.76 4.85 9.78
C SER A 340 24.20 3.78 10.72
N PRO A 341 25.01 3.19 11.62
CA PRO A 341 24.55 2.21 12.59
C PRO A 341 23.43 2.74 13.50
N GLU A 342 23.49 4.03 13.84
CA GLU A 342 22.48 4.70 14.68
C GLU A 342 21.12 4.76 13.98
N VAL A 343 21.11 5.14 12.70
CA VAL A 343 19.89 5.19 11.89
C VAL A 343 19.34 3.79 11.65
N GLN A 344 20.21 2.82 11.37
CA GLN A 344 19.79 1.42 11.21
C GLN A 344 19.15 0.88 12.49
N ALA A 345 19.78 1.08 13.65
CA ALA A 345 19.23 0.68 14.94
C ALA A 345 17.90 1.39 15.25
N ALA A 346 17.77 2.67 14.93
CA ALA A 346 16.52 3.41 15.09
C ALA A 346 15.40 2.83 14.21
N ARG A 347 15.68 2.54 12.93
CA ARG A 347 14.71 1.91 12.02
C ARG A 347 14.32 0.52 12.50
N GLU A 348 15.28 -0.31 12.86
CA GLU A 348 15.04 -1.65 13.39
C GLU A 348 14.14 -1.60 14.62
N ARG A 349 14.43 -0.70 15.57
CA ARG A 349 13.59 -0.45 16.74
C ARG A 349 12.17 -0.04 16.36
N LEU A 350 12.00 0.91 15.44
CA LEU A 350 10.67 1.41 15.05
C LEU A 350 9.84 0.38 14.29
N LEU A 351 10.48 -0.51 13.53
CA LEU A 351 9.81 -1.57 12.78
C LEU A 351 9.49 -2.81 13.64
N ALA A 352 10.23 -3.01 14.72
CA ALA A 352 10.01 -4.13 15.64
C ALA A 352 8.69 -4.01 16.43
N PRO A 353 8.05 -5.14 16.76
CA PRO A 353 6.97 -5.16 17.75
C PRO A 353 7.41 -4.57 19.08
N GLY A 354 6.59 -3.69 19.66
CA GLY A 354 6.90 -2.98 20.90
C GLY A 354 7.86 -1.81 20.73
N GLY A 355 8.26 -1.49 19.49
CA GLY A 355 9.07 -0.32 19.16
C GLY A 355 8.44 0.97 19.67
N ARG A 356 9.24 1.82 20.33
CA ARG A 356 8.81 3.11 20.89
C ARG A 356 9.52 4.24 20.17
N LEU A 357 8.82 5.34 19.90
CA LEU A 357 9.47 6.61 19.54
C LEU A 357 10.20 7.15 20.78
N THR A 358 11.36 7.77 20.60
CA THR A 358 11.89 8.68 21.63
C THR A 358 11.10 10.00 21.61
N ASP A 359 11.23 10.81 22.66
CA ASP A 359 10.57 12.11 22.71
C ASP A 359 11.09 13.04 21.59
N GLU A 360 12.39 12.99 21.29
CA GLU A 360 13.00 13.75 20.20
C GLU A 360 12.50 13.28 18.83
N GLU A 361 12.34 11.97 18.62
CA GLU A 361 11.78 11.44 17.38
C GLU A 361 10.32 11.85 17.20
N ARG A 362 9.52 11.79 18.28
CA ARG A 362 8.14 12.25 18.26
C ARG A 362 8.06 13.73 17.92
N GLN A 363 8.88 14.56 18.56
CA GLN A 363 8.94 15.99 18.27
C GLN A 363 9.31 16.25 16.80
N ARG A 364 10.32 15.57 16.26
CA ARG A 364 10.72 15.68 14.85
C ARG A 364 9.62 15.27 13.88
N ILE A 365 8.84 14.23 14.20
CA ILE A 365 7.66 13.85 13.41
C ILE A 365 6.64 15.00 13.43
N GLN A 366 6.29 15.52 14.61
CA GLN A 366 5.31 16.59 14.74
C GLN A 366 5.75 17.84 13.98
N GLU A 367 7.00 18.28 14.12
CA GLU A 367 7.56 19.43 13.40
C GLU A 367 7.46 19.24 11.87
N LYS A 368 7.89 18.08 11.36
CA LYS A 368 7.84 17.79 9.92
C LYS A 368 6.42 17.76 9.38
N LEU A 369 5.48 17.16 10.11
CA LEU A 369 4.11 17.01 9.68
C LEU A 369 3.32 18.31 9.80
N MET A 370 3.57 19.12 10.83
CA MET A 370 2.94 20.44 10.98
C MET A 370 3.46 21.47 9.98
N ALA A 371 4.62 21.24 9.37
CA ALA A 371 5.14 22.05 8.26
C ALA A 371 4.51 21.71 6.89
N LEU A 372 3.73 20.63 6.78
CA LEU A 372 3.06 20.26 5.53
C LEU A 372 1.88 21.21 5.23
N PRO A 373 1.65 21.55 3.95
CA PRO A 373 0.48 22.33 3.56
C PRO A 373 -0.82 21.57 3.86
N LEU A 374 -1.85 22.30 4.28
CA LEU A 374 -3.19 21.77 4.59
C LEU A 374 -3.93 21.14 3.40
N ASN A 375 -3.47 21.38 2.17
CA ASN A 375 -4.11 20.86 0.99
C ASN A 375 -3.84 19.35 0.91
N GLY A 376 -4.86 18.54 1.17
CA GLY A 376 -4.89 17.07 1.14
C GLY A 376 -4.58 16.41 -0.22
N GLY A 377 -3.68 16.98 -1.01
CA GLY A 377 -2.97 16.27 -2.05
C GLY A 377 -1.96 15.36 -1.38
N GLY A 378 -2.15 14.05 -1.55
CA GLY A 378 -1.28 13.03 -1.00
C GLY A 378 0.21 13.35 -1.17
N THR A 379 1.01 13.00 -0.18
CA THR A 379 2.47 13.02 -0.30
C THR A 379 2.91 11.87 -1.21
N THR A 380 2.48 11.90 -2.47
CA THR A 380 2.90 10.95 -3.52
C THR A 380 4.40 11.03 -3.80
N GLY A 381 5.12 11.96 -3.17
CA GLY A 381 6.57 11.98 -3.16
C GLY A 381 7.08 12.57 -1.85
N ASN A 382 7.41 11.68 -0.91
CA ASN A 382 8.60 11.79 -0.08
C ASN A 382 8.75 13.13 0.69
N LEU A 383 8.58 13.11 2.02
CA LEU A 383 8.99 14.22 2.89
C LEU A 383 10.48 14.61 2.71
N SER A 384 11.29 13.77 2.05
CA SER A 384 12.67 14.10 1.65
C SER A 384 12.77 15.06 0.46
N ALA A 385 11.72 15.25 -0.35
CA ALA A 385 11.71 16.22 -1.46
C ALA A 385 11.56 17.67 -0.97
N VAL A 386 10.96 17.87 0.21
CA VAL A 386 10.78 19.21 0.81
C VAL A 386 12.10 19.78 1.35
N ALA A 387 13.11 18.92 1.58
CA ALA A 387 14.43 19.32 2.11
C ALA A 387 15.46 19.70 1.03
N ALA A 388 15.10 19.72 -0.26
CA ALA A 388 16.02 20.03 -1.36
C ALA A 388 15.79 21.42 -1.99
N ALA A 389 15.07 22.30 -1.29
CA ALA A 389 14.86 23.69 -1.67
C ALA A 389 15.45 24.64 -0.63
N GLU A 390 16.75 24.51 -0.36
CA GLU A 390 17.61 25.59 0.16
C GLU A 390 18.90 25.66 -0.66
#